data_AF-A0A352LXM8-F1
#
_entry.id   AF-A0A352LXM8-F1
#
_cell.length_a   1.000
_cell.length_b   1.000
_cell.length_c   1.000
_cell.angle_alpha   90.00
_cell.angle_beta   90.00
_cell.angle_gamma   90.00
#
_symmetry.space_group_name_H-M   'P 1'
#
loop_
_entity.id
_entity.type
_entity.pdbx_description
1 polymer ?
#
loop_
_entity_poly.entity_id
_entity_poly.type
_entity_poly.pdbx_seq_one_letter_code
_entity_poly.pdbx_strand_id
1 'polypeptide(L)' 'MDAVETFVLEGIGVYHPLYKLLEKYPNRKIILTNADDAQLIEFGLIDLPYELFSLKHNPNKEDSGYYKQMM' A
#
# COMPACT_ATOMS: atom_id res chain seq x y z
N MET A 1 11.41 -0.35 -0.39
CA MET A 1 10.48 0.11 -1.44
C MET A 1 9.08 -0.13 -0.93
N ASP A 2 8.23 0.89 -0.92
CA ASP A 2 6.87 0.84 -0.33
C ASP A 2 5.79 0.88 -1.45
N ALA A 3 4.52 0.97 -1.08
CA ALA A 3 3.41 1.18 -2.02
C ALA A 3 3.57 2.48 -2.84
N VAL A 4 4.10 3.52 -2.18
CA VAL A 4 4.54 4.78 -2.80
C VAL A 4 5.75 4.50 -3.69
N GLU A 5 5.80 5.16 -4.85
CA GLU A 5 6.78 4.94 -5.94
C GLU A 5 6.67 3.60 -6.67
N THR A 6 5.72 2.74 -6.29
CA THR A 6 5.45 1.45 -6.97
C THR A 6 4.04 1.41 -7.56
N PHE A 7 3.03 1.36 -6.69
CA PHE A 7 1.62 1.29 -7.10
C PHE A 7 0.99 2.68 -7.16
N VAL A 8 1.42 3.57 -6.28
CA VAL A 8 1.00 4.97 -6.24
C VAL A 8 2.22 5.83 -6.52
N LEU A 9 2.12 6.70 -7.53
CA LEU A 9 3.16 7.66 -7.87
C LEU A 9 2.79 9.03 -7.28
N GLU A 10 3.70 9.62 -6.52
CA GLU A 10 3.46 10.89 -5.83
C GLU A 10 3.05 12.00 -6.81
N GLY A 11 1.97 12.72 -6.48
CA GLY A 11 1.40 13.77 -7.34
C GLY A 11 0.71 13.29 -8.62
N ILE A 12 0.73 11.97 -8.93
CA ILE A 12 0.13 11.38 -10.13
C ILE A 12 -1.03 10.45 -9.79
N GLY A 13 -0.92 9.68 -8.70
CA GLY A 13 -1.90 8.69 -8.27
C GLY A 13 -1.57 7.26 -8.73
N VAL A 14 -2.59 6.42 -8.90
CA VAL A 14 -2.41 4.98 -9.20
C VAL A 14 -1.72 4.77 -10.54
N TYR A 15 -0.63 4.00 -10.53
CA TYR A 15 0.07 3.58 -11.74
C TYR A 15 -0.75 2.54 -12.53
N HIS A 16 -1.50 3.04 -13.51
CA HIS A 16 -2.49 2.28 -14.26
C HIS A 16 -1.96 1.02 -14.97
N PRO A 17 -0.74 0.97 -15.53
CA PRO A 17 -0.19 -0.26 -16.10
C PRO A 17 -0.07 -1.40 -15.07
N LEU A 18 0.38 -1.09 -13.85
CA LEU A 18 0.46 -2.09 -12.77
C LEU A 18 -0.92 -2.48 -12.27
N TYR A 19 -1.84 -1.52 -12.11
CA TYR A 19 -3.25 -1.81 -11.80
C TYR A 19 -3.86 -2.80 -12.80
N LYS A 20 -3.77 -2.52 -14.11
CA LYS A 20 -4.29 -3.42 -15.17
C LYS A 20 -3.65 -4.80 -15.16
N LEU A 21 -2.38 -4.92 -14.77
CA LEU A 21 -1.71 -6.21 -14.64
C LEU A 21 -2.28 -7.00 -13.45
N LEU A 22 -2.41 -6.35 -12.29
CA LEU A 22 -2.90 -6.97 -11.06
C LEU A 22 -4.36 -7.45 -11.21
N GLU A 23 -5.18 -6.72 -11.96
CA GLU A 23 -6.57 -7.10 -12.24
C GLU A 23 -6.73 -8.38 -13.07
N LYS A 24 -5.65 -8.90 -13.66
CA LYS A 24 -5.66 -10.23 -14.32
C LYS A 24 -5.64 -11.39 -13.32
N TYR A 25 -5.28 -11.14 -12.07
CA TYR A 25 -5.22 -12.16 -11.02
C TYR A 25 -6.52 -12.13 -10.22
N PRO A 26 -7.17 -13.28 -9.93
CA PRO A 26 -8.46 -13.30 -9.22
C PRO A 26 -8.31 -13.07 -7.71
N ASN A 27 -7.07 -13.10 -7.20
CA ASN A 27 -6.78 -12.94 -5.78
C ASN A 27 -7.23 -11.55 -5.30
N ARG A 28 -7.59 -11.44 -4.03
CA ARG A 28 -7.78 -10.17 -3.33
C ARG A 28 -6.44 -9.44 -3.25
N LYS A 29 -6.43 -8.13 -3.52
CA LYS A 29 -5.24 -7.28 -3.41
C LYS A 29 -5.37 -6.44 -2.16
N ILE A 30 -4.26 -6.29 -1.45
CA ILE A 30 -4.13 -5.44 -0.28
C ILE A 30 -2.84 -4.63 -0.47
N ILE A 31 -2.92 -3.34 -0.22
CA ILE A 31 -1.77 -2.44 -0.19
C ILE A 31 -1.27 -2.41 1.24
N LEU A 32 -0.03 -2.85 1.42
CA LEU A 32 0.67 -2.70 2.69
C LEU A 32 1.47 -1.41 2.62
N THR A 33 1.46 -0.61 3.68
CA THR A 33 2.37 0.54 3.87
C THR A 33 2.83 0.65 5.31
N ASN A 34 4.00 1.25 5.55
CA ASN A 34 4.37 1.65 6.91
C ASN A 34 3.89 3.08 7.21
N ALA A 35 3.35 3.79 6.21
CA ALA A 35 2.92 5.18 6.34
C ALA A 35 2.00 5.37 7.54
N ASP A 36 2.31 6.37 8.36
CA ASP A 36 1.39 6.90 9.37
C ASP A 36 0.27 7.74 8.73
N ASP A 37 -0.67 8.23 9.54
CA ASP A 37 -1.85 8.95 9.02
C ASP A 37 -1.48 10.22 8.24
N ALA A 38 -0.41 10.91 8.63
CA ALA A 38 0.04 12.12 7.94
C ALA A 38 0.68 11.74 6.59
N GLN A 39 1.52 10.71 6.60
CA GLN A 39 2.17 10.16 5.41
C GLN A 39 1.16 9.61 4.39
N LEU A 40 0.03 9.05 4.84
CA LEU A 40 -1.03 8.59 3.93
C LEU A 40 -1.59 9.73 3.08
N ILE A 41 -1.81 10.89 3.70
CA ILE A 41 -2.32 12.08 3.02
C ILE A 41 -1.23 12.66 2.12
N GLU A 42 -0.02 12.82 2.65
CA GLU A 42 1.14 13.38 1.93
C GLU A 42 1.43 12.60 0.65
N PHE A 43 1.48 11.27 0.73
CA PHE A 43 1.83 10.42 -0.40
C PHE A 43 0.66 10.07 -1.32
N GLY A 44 -0.53 10.63 -1.07
CA GLY A 44 -1.72 10.33 -1.87
C GLY A 44 -2.15 8.86 -1.78
N LEU A 45 -1.89 8.20 -0.65
CA LEU A 45 -2.39 6.85 -0.33
C LEU A 45 -3.84 6.90 0.17
N ILE A 46 -4.62 7.81 -0.40
CA ILE A 46 -6.04 8.03 -0.16
C ILE A 46 -6.82 7.60 -1.41
N ASP A 47 -8.05 7.11 -1.23
CA ASP A 47 -8.93 6.72 -2.34
C ASP A 47 -8.32 5.64 -3.28
N LEU A 48 -7.74 4.59 -2.68
CA LEU A 48 -7.08 3.51 -3.40
C LEU A 48 -8.08 2.43 -3.84
N PRO A 49 -7.84 1.77 -4.99
CA PRO A 49 -8.72 0.71 -5.49
C PRO A 49 -8.65 -0.59 -4.69
N TYR A 50 -7.67 -0.68 -3.78
CA TYR A 50 -7.44 -1.85 -2.94
C TYR A 50 -7.43 -1.42 -1.48
N GLU A 51 -7.76 -2.37 -0.60
CA GLU A 51 -7.70 -2.17 0.83
C GLU A 51 -6.28 -1.81 1.27
N LEU A 52 -6.18 -0.86 2.18
CA LEU A 52 -4.91 -0.37 2.71
C LEU A 52 -4.73 -0.88 4.15
N PHE A 53 -3.56 -1.43 4.44
CA PHE A 53 -3.17 -1.86 5.77
C PHE A 53 -1.83 -1.23 6.16
N SER A 54 -1.78 -0.66 7.38
CA SER A 54 -0.60 -0.04 7.96
C SER A 54 -0.56 -0.24 9.47
N LEU A 55 0.63 -0.49 10.01
CA LEU A 55 0.93 -0.48 11.44
C LEU A 55 1.75 0.74 11.87
N LYS A 56 1.86 1.76 10.99
CA LYS A 56 2.51 3.05 11.28
C LYS A 56 3.93 2.88 11.84
N HIS A 57 4.71 2.01 11.19
CA HIS A 57 6.05 1.58 11.59
C HIS A 57 6.16 0.78 12.91
N ASN A 58 5.06 0.41 13.56
CA ASN A 58 5.09 -0.33 14.84
C ASN A 58 4.16 -1.57 14.90
N PRO A 59 4.68 -2.78 14.62
CA PRO A 59 6.02 -3.08 14.10
C PRO A 59 6.21 -2.56 12.66
N ASN A 60 7.45 -2.55 12.18
CA ASN A 60 7.77 -2.26 10.77
C ASN A 60 7.55 -3.53 9.92
N LYS A 61 7.17 -3.40 8.65
CA LYS A 61 7.06 -4.52 7.69
C LYS A 61 8.28 -5.42 7.53
N GLU A 62 9.46 -4.95 7.88
CA GLU A 62 10.66 -5.82 7.90
C GLU A 62 10.60 -6.83 9.05
N ASP A 63 9.79 -6.55 10.07
CA ASP A 63 9.51 -7.46 11.17
C ASP A 63 8.41 -8.46 10.78
N SER A 64 8.70 -9.74 11.00
CA SER A 64 7.72 -10.83 10.84
C SER A 64 6.42 -10.62 11.63
N GLY A 65 6.48 -9.90 12.76
CA GLY A 65 5.34 -9.55 13.60
C GLY A 65 4.32 -8.66 12.90
N TYR A 66 4.74 -7.88 11.89
CA TYR A 66 3.83 -7.08 11.07
C TYR A 66 2.81 -7.96 10.35
N TYR A 67 3.29 -9.02 9.69
CA TYR A 67 2.43 -9.91 8.91
C TYR A 67 1.53 -10.77 9.79
N LYS A 68 1.93 -11.07 11.03
CA LYS A 68 1.08 -11.77 12.00
C LYS A 68 -0.15 -10.96 12.42
N GLN A 69 -0.06 -9.63 12.38
CA GLN A 69 -1.19 -8.74 12.72
C GLN A 69 -2.09 -8.45 11.51
N MET A 70 -1.61 -8.73 10.30
CA MET A 70 -2.39 -8.60 9.07
C MET A 70 -3.27 -9.83 8.79
N MET A 71 -2.80 -11.02 9.19
CA MET A 71 -3.50 -12.31 9.05
C MET A 71 -4.73 -12.40 9.95
#